data_AF-A0A7W4DBN4-F1
#
_entry.id   AF-A0A7W4DBN4-F1
#
_cell.length_a   1.000
_cell.length_b   1.000
_cell.length_c   1.000
_cell.angle_alpha   90.00
_cell.angle_beta   90.00
_cell.angle_gamma   90.00
#
_symmetry.space_group_name_H-M   'P 1'
#
loop_
_entity.id
_entity.type
_entity.pdbx_description
1 polymer ?
#
loop_
_entity_poly.entity_id
_entity_poly.type
_entity_poly.pdbx_seq_one_letter_code
_entity_poly.pdbx_strand_id
1 'polypeptide(L)'
;MATNRSRRLRKKLCVDEFQELGCELTLSFRDGLSDAEMDSFVEAFLGDAVESNGLGYVGGDDYGFVCLAERGSVSAEQRDKLEAWLKSRSELTGFTLSPLMDVWYPENAVNPA
;
A
#
# COMPACT_ATOMS: atom_id res chain seq x y z
N MET A 1 -1.50 -0.78 27.59
CA MET A 1 -2.92 -0.62 27.21
C MET A 1 -3.72 -1.77 27.80
N ALA A 2 -4.99 -1.55 28.18
CA ALA A 2 -5.83 -2.60 28.76
C ALA A 2 -5.96 -3.79 27.81
N THR A 3 -5.50 -4.96 28.25
CA THR A 3 -5.33 -6.19 27.46
C THR A 3 -6.63 -6.95 27.21
N ASN A 4 -7.74 -6.57 27.85
CA ASN A 4 -9.04 -7.20 27.66
C ASN A 4 -10.00 -6.27 26.90
N ARG A 5 -9.94 -6.34 25.57
CA ARG A 5 -10.87 -5.64 24.67
C ARG A 5 -11.98 -6.60 24.27
N SER A 6 -13.24 -6.15 24.33
CA SER A 6 -14.36 -6.92 23.76
C SER A 6 -14.22 -7.02 22.24
N ARG A 7 -14.82 -8.03 21.60
CA ARG A 7 -14.80 -8.18 20.14
C ARG A 7 -15.28 -6.92 19.41
N ARG A 8 -16.32 -6.25 19.93
CA ARG A 8 -16.81 -4.98 19.37
C ARG A 8 -15.75 -3.88 19.44
N LEU A 9 -15.00 -3.80 20.54
CA LEU A 9 -13.93 -2.82 20.70
C LEU A 9 -12.73 -3.13 19.79
N ARG A 10 -12.36 -4.40 19.64
CA ARG A 10 -11.31 -4.81 18.70
C ARG A 10 -11.64 -4.45 17.25
N LYS A 11 -12.89 -4.69 16.83
CA LYS A 11 -13.39 -4.25 15.52
C LYS A 11 -13.36 -2.73 15.34
N LYS A 12 -13.74 -1.98 16.39
CA LYS A 12 -13.76 -0.51 16.34
C LYS A 12 -12.35 0.09 16.21
N LEU A 13 -11.37 -0.56 16.83
CA LEU A 13 -9.98 -0.11 16.83
C LEU A 13 -9.14 -0.75 15.71
N CYS A 14 -9.68 -1.69 14.93
CA CYS A 14 -8.93 -2.43 13.90
C CYS A 14 -7.67 -3.15 14.45
N VAL A 15 -7.83 -3.86 15.57
CA VAL A 15 -6.75 -4.63 16.21
C VAL A 15 -7.10 -6.12 16.28
N ASP A 16 -6.10 -6.95 16.61
CA ASP A 16 -6.23 -8.40 16.77
C ASP A 16 -6.81 -9.04 15.49
N GLU A 17 -7.96 -9.72 15.54
CA GLU A 17 -8.59 -10.37 14.38
C GLU A 17 -9.17 -9.39 13.33
N PHE A 18 -9.08 -8.08 13.58
CA PHE A 18 -9.51 -7.02 12.67
C PHE A 18 -8.34 -6.13 12.23
N GLN A 19 -7.10 -6.58 12.41
CA GLN A 19 -5.93 -5.90 11.87
C GLN A 19 -6.01 -5.86 10.33
N GLU A 20 -5.80 -4.68 9.77
CA GLU A 20 -5.76 -4.43 8.33
C GLU A 20 -4.31 -4.13 7.96
N LEU A 21 -3.81 -4.78 6.91
CA LEU A 21 -2.42 -4.65 6.46
C LEU A 21 -2.33 -3.87 5.16
N GLY A 22 -1.26 -3.10 5.03
CA GLY A 22 -0.87 -2.41 3.81
C GLY A 22 0.63 -2.17 3.80
N CYS A 23 1.11 -1.33 2.88
CA CYS A 23 2.52 -1.02 2.76
C CYS A 23 2.75 0.41 2.27
N GLU A 24 3.89 0.96 2.68
CA GLU A 24 4.37 2.27 2.24
C GLU A 24 5.10 2.11 0.92
N LEU A 25 4.89 3.09 0.04
CA LEU A 25 5.52 3.17 -1.26
C LEU A 25 6.20 4.53 -1.41
N THR A 26 7.48 4.50 -1.75
CA THR A 26 8.23 5.67 -2.20
C THR A 26 8.69 5.43 -3.63
N LEU A 27 8.47 6.42 -4.50
CA LEU A 27 8.87 6.40 -5.90
C LEU A 27 9.98 7.42 -6.13
N SER A 28 10.97 7.04 -6.93
CA SER A 28 12.03 7.95 -7.38
C SER A 28 12.01 8.00 -8.89
N PHE A 29 11.52 9.12 -9.43
CA PHE A 29 11.44 9.33 -10.88
C PHE A 29 12.81 9.69 -11.47
N ARG A 30 12.99 9.44 -12.77
CA ARG A 30 14.15 9.94 -13.50
C ARG A 30 14.02 11.44 -13.76
N ASP A 31 15.16 12.12 -13.82
CA ASP A 31 15.21 13.54 -14.17
C ASP A 31 14.64 13.78 -15.59
N GLY A 32 14.01 14.94 -15.76
CA GLY A 32 13.51 15.39 -17.06
C GLY A 32 12.25 14.65 -17.55
N LEU A 33 11.49 13.98 -16.67
CA LEU A 33 10.12 13.61 -16.99
C LEU A 33 9.31 14.87 -17.31
N SER A 34 8.57 14.84 -18.41
CA SER A 34 7.55 15.84 -18.68
C SER A 34 6.31 15.60 -17.82
N ASP A 35 5.53 16.65 -17.59
CA ASP A 35 4.26 16.55 -16.86
C ASP A 35 3.33 15.51 -17.49
N ALA A 36 3.29 15.42 -18.82
CA ALA A 36 2.48 14.44 -19.53
C ALA A 36 2.94 12.98 -19.32
N GLU A 37 4.25 12.74 -19.20
CA GLU A 37 4.78 11.41 -18.84
C GLU A 37 4.44 11.06 -17.38
N MET A 38 4.51 12.05 -16.48
CA MET A 38 4.13 11.88 -15.08
C MET A 38 2.64 11.53 -14.94
N ASP A 39 1.77 12.29 -15.61
CA ASP A 39 0.32 12.04 -15.62
C ASP A 39 0.01 10.64 -16.17
N SER A 40 0.64 10.25 -17.27
CA SER A 40 0.46 8.92 -17.86
C SER A 40 0.96 7.79 -16.95
N PHE A 41 2.06 8.01 -16.22
CA PHE A 41 2.54 7.06 -15.23
C PHE A 41 1.53 6.92 -14.09
N VAL A 42 1.01 8.03 -13.54
CA VAL A 42 0.06 8.00 -12.42
C VAL A 42 -1.25 7.33 -12.84
N GLU A 43 -1.77 7.60 -14.04
CA GLU A 43 -2.96 6.94 -14.56
C GLU A 43 -2.76 5.43 -14.70
N ALA A 44 -1.63 5.00 -15.30
CA ALA A 44 -1.30 3.59 -15.43
C ALA A 44 -1.06 2.91 -14.07
N PHE A 45 -0.42 3.61 -13.13
CA PHE A 45 -0.21 3.12 -11.78
C PHE A 45 -1.54 2.88 -11.06
N LEU A 46 -2.43 3.87 -11.07
CA LEU A 46 -3.73 3.75 -10.42
C LEU A 46 -4.60 2.68 -11.10
N GLY A 47 -4.70 2.67 -12.43
CA GLY A 47 -5.52 1.70 -13.15
C GLY A 47 -4.96 0.27 -13.12
N ASP A 48 -3.72 0.10 -13.56
CA ASP A 48 -3.15 -1.23 -13.81
C ASP A 48 -2.54 -1.86 -12.56
N ALA A 49 -1.86 -1.07 -11.71
CA ALA A 49 -1.15 -1.61 -10.56
C ALA A 49 -2.02 -1.65 -9.31
N VAL A 50 -2.84 -0.62 -9.09
CA VAL A 50 -3.62 -0.45 -7.87
C VAL A 50 -5.04 -1.01 -8.04
N GLU A 51 -5.88 -0.39 -8.86
CA GLU A 51 -7.30 -0.73 -8.99
C GLU A 51 -7.52 -2.14 -9.55
N SER A 52 -6.77 -2.54 -10.59
CA SER A 52 -6.90 -3.90 -11.17
C SER A 52 -6.57 -5.02 -10.19
N ASN A 53 -5.77 -4.72 -9.15
CA ASN A 53 -5.41 -5.64 -8.08
C ASN A 53 -6.30 -5.49 -6.83
N GLY A 54 -7.37 -4.68 -6.89
CA GLY A 54 -8.27 -4.43 -5.77
C GLY A 54 -7.63 -3.63 -4.62
N LEU A 55 -6.58 -2.88 -4.93
CA LEU A 55 -5.86 -2.04 -3.98
C LEU A 55 -6.38 -0.60 -4.05
N GLY A 56 -6.10 0.16 -3.00
CA GLY A 56 -6.24 1.60 -2.95
C GLY A 56 -4.88 2.24 -2.68
N TYR A 57 -4.69 3.46 -3.18
CA TYR A 57 -3.50 4.27 -2.93
C TYR A 57 -3.91 5.62 -2.37
N VAL A 58 -3.23 6.07 -1.33
CA VAL A 58 -3.42 7.39 -0.72
C VAL A 58 -2.05 8.02 -0.53
N GLY A 59 -1.82 9.17 -1.17
CA GLY A 59 -0.54 9.85 -1.11
C GLY A 59 -0.37 10.89 -2.21
N GLY A 60 0.88 11.28 -2.42
CA GLY A 60 1.32 12.09 -3.56
C GLY A 60 1.88 11.23 -4.68
N ASP A 61 2.59 11.89 -5.60
CA ASP A 61 3.31 11.30 -6.71
C ASP A 61 4.57 10.54 -6.27
N ASP A 62 5.28 11.01 -5.25
CA ASP A 62 6.56 10.45 -4.78
C ASP A 62 6.44 9.54 -3.55
N TYR A 63 5.40 9.70 -2.74
CA TYR A 63 5.17 8.94 -1.52
C TYR A 63 3.70 8.71 -1.24
N GLY A 64 3.37 7.50 -0.83
CA GLY A 64 2.04 7.17 -0.36
C GLY A 64 1.94 5.81 0.29
N PHE A 65 0.71 5.44 0.57
CA PHE A 65 0.37 4.21 1.26
C PHE A 65 -0.60 3.40 0.41
N VAL A 66 -0.30 2.11 0.27
CA VAL A 66 -1.11 1.14 -0.46
C VAL A 66 -1.88 0.29 0.56
N CYS A 67 -3.20 0.30 0.45
CA CYS A 67 -4.11 -0.50 1.25
C CYS A 67 -5.06 -1.31 0.36
N LEU A 68 -5.91 -2.15 0.96
CA LEU A 68 -6.97 -2.80 0.21
C LEU A 68 -8.07 -1.77 -0.09
N ALA A 69 -8.65 -1.78 -1.29
CA ALA A 69 -9.71 -0.83 -1.68
C ALA A 69 -10.98 -0.97 -0.83
N GLU A 70 -11.18 -2.15 -0.25
CA GLU A 70 -12.25 -2.47 0.69
C GLU A 70 -11.69 -2.79 2.07
N ARG A 71 -12.59 -3.06 3.02
CA ARG A 71 -12.20 -3.49 4.37
C ARG A 71 -11.43 -4.81 4.31
N GLY A 72 -10.16 -4.78 4.71
CA GLY A 72 -9.31 -5.96 4.78
C GLY A 72 -7.84 -5.62 4.65
N SER A 73 -7.04 -6.64 4.35
CA SER A 73 -5.59 -6.56 4.27
C SER A 73 -5.10 -6.79 2.85
N VAL A 74 -4.07 -6.05 2.46
CA VAL A 74 -3.27 -6.38 1.28
C VAL A 74 -2.61 -7.74 1.50
N SER A 75 -2.75 -8.64 0.54
CA SER A 75 -2.09 -9.94 0.56
C SER A 75 -0.64 -9.85 0.09
N ALA A 76 0.19 -10.83 0.47
CA ALA A 76 1.56 -10.93 -0.03
C ALA A 76 1.61 -11.01 -1.57
N GLU A 77 0.67 -11.75 -2.19
CA GLU A 77 0.58 -11.86 -3.64
C GLU A 77 0.26 -10.51 -4.32
N GLN A 78 -0.66 -9.72 -3.75
CA GLN A 78 -0.97 -8.38 -4.27
C GLN A 78 0.23 -7.45 -4.16
N ARG A 79 0.95 -7.49 -3.02
CA ARG A 79 2.19 -6.73 -2.83
C ARG A 79 3.25 -7.13 -3.87
N ASP A 80 3.42 -8.42 -4.13
CA ASP A 80 4.40 -8.92 -5.10
C ASP A 80 4.05 -8.52 -6.54
N LYS A 81 2.75 -8.50 -6.90
CA LYS A 81 2.29 -7.98 -8.20
C LYS A 81 2.59 -6.50 -8.37
N LEU A 82 2.34 -5.71 -7.33
CA LEU A 82 2.69 -4.29 -7.32
C LEU A 82 4.20 -4.08 -7.49
N GLU A 83 5.01 -4.83 -6.74
CA GLU A 83 6.47 -4.76 -6.83
C GLU A 83 6.98 -5.14 -8.23
N ALA A 84 6.40 -6.18 -8.84
CA ALA A 84 6.73 -6.58 -10.21
C ALA A 84 6.34 -5.51 -11.24
N TRP A 85 5.17 -4.88 -11.08
CA TRP A 85 4.73 -3.79 -11.96
C TRP A 85 5.71 -2.62 -11.88
N LEU A 86 6.09 -2.18 -10.67
CA LEU A 86 7.02 -1.07 -10.46
C LEU A 86 8.41 -1.33 -11.06
N LYS A 87 8.93 -2.58 -10.96
CA LYS A 87 10.20 -2.97 -11.59
C LYS A 87 10.18 -2.90 -13.12
N SER A 88 9.01 -2.94 -13.75
CA SER A 88 8.88 -2.88 -15.21
C SER A 88 8.87 -1.46 -15.77
N ARG A 89 8.81 -0.43 -14.90
CA ARG A 89 8.64 0.97 -15.30
C ARG A 89 9.98 1.66 -15.57
N SER A 90 10.11 2.27 -16.74
CA SER A 90 11.30 3.03 -17.15
C SER A 90 11.32 4.47 -16.62
N GLU A 91 10.20 4.95 -16.09
CA GLU A 91 10.05 6.28 -15.50
C GLU A 91 10.75 6.40 -14.14
N LEU A 92 11.00 5.25 -13.48
CA LEU A 92 11.58 5.18 -12.16
C LEU A 92 13.09 4.91 -12.23
N THR A 93 13.86 5.68 -11.46
CA THR A 93 15.26 5.34 -11.12
C THR A 93 15.33 4.35 -9.97
N GLY A 94 14.28 4.31 -9.14
CA GLY A 94 14.14 3.37 -8.04
C GLY A 94 12.80 3.52 -7.34
N PHE A 95 12.51 2.60 -6.43
CA PHE A 95 11.38 2.68 -5.52
C PHE A 95 11.70 1.92 -4.23
N THR A 96 10.98 2.23 -3.17
CA THR A 96 10.99 1.46 -1.92
C THR A 96 9.56 1.02 -1.63
N LEU A 97 9.36 -0.29 -1.46
CA LEU A 97 8.09 -0.87 -1.04
C LEU A 97 8.28 -1.59 0.28
N SER A 98 7.69 -1.07 1.35
CA SER A 98 7.88 -1.65 2.68
C SER A 98 7.24 -3.04 2.81
N PRO A 99 7.62 -3.83 3.83
CA PRO A 99 6.88 -5.03 4.20
C PRO A 99 5.42 -4.70 4.56
N LEU A 100 4.55 -5.71 4.58
CA LEU A 100 3.20 -5.52 5.09
C LEU A 100 3.26 -5.09 6.56
N MET A 101 2.52 -4.04 6.89
CA MET A 101 2.42 -3.45 8.22
C MET A 101 0.97 -3.12 8.56
N ASP A 102 0.69 -2.98 9.86
CA ASP A 102 -0.62 -2.56 10.35
C ASP A 102 -0.90 -1.12 9.91
N VAL A 103 -2.00 -0.94 9.16
CA VAL A 103 -2.40 0.37 8.61
C VAL A 103 -2.77 1.36 9.71
N TRP A 104 -3.25 0.87 10.85
CA TRP A 104 -3.77 1.69 11.94
C TRP A 104 -2.71 2.00 13.00
N TYR A 105 -1.78 1.07 13.20
CA TYR A 105 -0.73 1.17 14.22
C TYR A 105 0.58 0.57 13.70
N PRO A 106 1.35 1.28 12.85
CA PRO A 106 2.53 0.74 12.16
C PRO A 106 3.61 0.15 13.07
N GLU A 107 3.67 0.56 14.34
CA GLU A 107 4.57 0.04 15.36
C GLU A 107 4.17 -1.34 15.90
N ASN A 108 2.93 -1.79 15.65
CA ASN A 108 2.46 -3.10 16.09
C ASN A 108 3.03 -4.21 15.22
N ALA A 109 3.27 -5.36 15.85
CA ALA A 109 3.58 -6.58 15.12
C ALA A 109 2.38 -6.99 14.25
N VAL A 110 2.67 -7.51 13.05
CA VAL A 110 1.68 -8.17 12.21
C VAL A 110 1.26 -9.48 12.88
N ASN A 111 -0.04 -9.63 13.12
CA ASN A 111 -0.58 -10.86 13.68
C ASN A 111 -0.51 -11.98 12.63
N PRO A 112 -0.13 -13.20 13.02
CA PRO A 112 -0.25 -14.35 12.12
C PRO A 112 -1.74 -14.54 11.77
N ALA A 113 -2.02 -14.65 10.47
CA ALA A 113 -3.34 -14.93 9.93
C ALA A 113 -3.87 -16.31 10.37
#